data_AF-A0A3N9N6T6-F1
#
_entry.id   AF-A0A3N9N6T6-F1
#
_cell.length_a   1.000
_cell.length_b   1.000
_cell.length_c   1.000
_cell.angle_alpha   90.00
_cell.angle_beta   90.00
_cell.angle_gamma   90.00
#
_symmetry.space_group_name_H-M   'P 1'
#
loop_
_entity.id
_entity.type
_entity.pdbx_description
1 polymer ?
#
loop_
_entity_poly.entity_id
_entity_poly.type
_entity_poly.pdbx_seq_one_letter_code
_entity_poly.pdbx_strand_id
1 'polypeptide(L)' 'VKKMCEHCKIVRRRGRVYVICSRLKKHKQRQG' A
#
# COMPACT_ATOMS: atom_id res chain seq x y z
N VAL A 1 -5.38 -0.85 -6.78
CA VAL A 1 -4.22 -0.69 -5.85
C VAL A 1 -2.99 -1.28 -6.50
N LYS A 2 -1.98 -0.46 -6.84
CA LYS A 2 -0.72 -0.93 -7.45
C LYS A 2 0.48 -0.41 -6.67
N LYS A 3 1.61 -1.13 -6.72
CA LYS A 3 2.89 -0.65 -6.17
C LYS A 3 3.40 0.48 -7.07
N MET A 4 3.83 1.59 -6.47
CA MET A 4 4.40 2.74 -7.20
C MET A 4 5.93 2.76 -7.15
N CYS A 5 6.53 1.98 -6.26
CA CYS A 5 7.99 1.86 -6.10
C CYS A 5 8.34 0.51 -5.48
N GLU A 6 9.64 0.19 -5.43
CA GLU A 6 10.16 -1.08 -4.87
C GLU A 6 9.84 -1.25 -3.38
N HIS A 7 9.75 -0.14 -2.65
CA HIS A 7 9.42 -0.14 -1.22
C HIS A 7 7.91 -0.26 -0.93
N CYS A 8 7.05 -0.25 -1.97
CA CYS A 8 5.63 -0.47 -1.79
C CYS A 8 5.36 -1.94 -1.48
N LYS A 9 4.68 -2.21 -0.37
CA LYS A 9 4.21 -3.53 0.03
C LYS A 9 2.69 -3.55 0.03
N ILE A 10 2.12 -4.63 -0.48
CA ILE A 10 0.69 -4.88 -0.43
C ILE A 10 0.42 -5.69 0.83
N VAL A 11 -0.48 -5.21 1.70
CA VAL A 11 -0.85 -5.88 2.95
C VAL A 11 -2.37 -6.00 3.04
N ARG A 12 -2.85 -7.15 3.49
CA ARG A 12 -4.27 -7.38 3.78
C ARG A 12 -4.49 -7.21 5.28
N ARG A 13 -5.37 -6.28 5.68
CA ARG A 13 -5.71 -6.03 7.09
C ARG A 13 -7.20 -5.76 7.20
N ARG A 14 -7.89 -6.33 8.19
CA ARG A 14 -9.33 -6.12 8.43
C ARG A 14 -10.19 -6.34 7.16
N GLY A 15 -9.89 -7.40 6.40
CA GLY A 15 -10.60 -7.76 5.17
C GLY A 15 -10.35 -6.86 3.95
N ARG A 16 -9.49 -5.83 4.06
CA ARG A 16 -9.20 -4.88 2.97
C ARG A 16 -7.73 -4.93 2.54
N VAL A 17 -7.49 -4.59 1.28
CA VAL A 17 -6.14 -4.50 0.70
C VAL A 17 -5.60 -3.09 0.86
N TYR A 18 -4.38 -2.98 1.36
CA TYR A 18 -3.65 -1.73 1.50
C TYR A 18 -2.33 -1.81 0.75
N VAL A 19 -1.90 -0.70 0.18
CA VAL A 19 -0.50 -0.49 -0.18
C VAL A 19 0.10 0.37 0.92
N ILE A 20 1.17 -0.10 1.54
CA ILE A 20 2.01 0.66 2.45
C ILE A 20 3.36 0.91 1.78
N CYS A 21 4.01 2.02 2.11
CA CYS A 21 5.35 2.33 1.63
C CYS A 21 6.16 2.88 2.81
N SER A 22 7.36 2.36 3.01
CA SER A 22 8.26 2.79 4.09
C SER A 22 8.93 4.13 3.77
N ARG A 23 9.22 4.40 2.49
CA ARG A 23 9.97 5.59 2.05
C ARG A 23 9.07 6.81 1.82
N LEU A 24 7.91 6.65 1.17
CA LEU A 24 7.04 7.75 0.76
C LEU A 24 5.61 7.54 1.25
N LYS A 25 5.13 8.44 2.12
CA LYS A 25 3.75 8.40 2.64
C LYS A 25 2.70 8.54 1.53
N LYS A 26 3.01 9.25 0.44
CA LYS A 26 2.12 9.46 -0.72
C LYS A 26 1.72 8.17 -1.45
N HIS A 27 2.54 7.12 -1.38
CA HIS A 27 2.24 5.85 -2.04
C HIS A 27 1.27 4.96 -1.25
N LYS A 28 0.91 5.36 -0.02
CA LYS A 28 -0.04 4.62 0.80
C LYS A 28 -1.42 4.69 0.15
N GLN A 29 -2.00 3.53 -0.14
CA GLN A 29 -3.31 3.41 -0.79
C GLN A 29 -4.16 2.40 -0.03
N ARG A 30 -5.48 2.55 -0.08
CA ARG A 30 -6.45 1.59 0.46
C ARG A 30 -7.41 1.20 -0.66
N GLN A 31 -7.67 -0.09 -0.80
CA GLN A 31 -8.79 -0.56 -1.61
C GLN A 31 -10.08 -0.29 -0.83
N GLY A 32 -10.91 0.60 -1.38
CA GLY A 32 -12.33 0.64 -1.06
C GLY A 32 -12.97 -0.64 -1.54
#